data_AF-A0A5N5SS15-F1
#
_entry.id   AF-A0A5N5SS15-F1
#
_cell.length_a   1.000
_cell.length_b   1.000
_cell.length_c   1.000
_cell.angle_alpha   90.00
_cell.angle_beta   90.00
_cell.angle_gamma   90.00
#
_symmetry.space_group_name_H-M   'P 1'
#
loop_
_entity.id
_entity.type
_entity.pdbx_description
1 polymer ?
#
loop_
_entity_poly.entity_id
_entity_poly.type
_entity_poly.pdbx_seq_one_letter_code
_entity_poly.pdbx_strand_id
1 'polypeptide(L)'
;MEEDFVARTWEDHTETEPMEEEDEDLNPIEIQQQCLGQFSSTDYIMEPGIFSTLKRYFQAGGNPEQVIDMLSENYQAVAQMANLMAEWLILADAGFQGEITSVSTAAQQIEVFSCILKTPAAQYLQSSDDQRPKIVQDFAKMVCHGQHTYIYAQVMLQILSQEQKGGNNIKRLQQEITKYAIQSQLNVTPITLALCGANSCARAAQALVPMLTKNALNPADITVLFKLYSSQDPPVVDLIRIPQLLELLIDALFKPGSKVNPEHKGKYIYLLAYSASIYEVPKKGNRQRQVNRDDLKATQQAIEKVHNICQGGKSAMELIAEINTLYSCIRFPVVSVGLVRWVECVVQEPSFFKLCTETTPTHLALLDEVVSIHPLLHNRILNLLIQLFESEQSDLEILVQLELRKMLLDRMVNLFSRGCVIPVMKYIKTCCEKDDTDISLIRYFVREVLEIIAPPYTPEFIQLFLPLVENEEITGQLRMNTDNDLVADFIGQILISLYCYYSY
;
A
#
# COMPACT_ATOMS: atom_id res chain seq x y z
N MET A 1 12.26 30.55 6.77
CA MET A 1 13.39 31.18 6.10
C MET A 1 12.79 32.27 5.25
N GLU A 2 13.00 33.52 5.65
CA GLU A 2 12.67 34.69 4.85
C GLU A 2 13.66 34.70 3.68
N GLU A 3 13.14 34.57 2.46
CA GLU A 3 13.96 34.67 1.25
C GLU A 3 14.17 36.15 0.94
N ASP A 4 15.41 36.60 1.10
CA ASP A 4 15.86 37.93 0.69
C ASP A 4 15.62 38.12 -0.81
N PHE A 5 14.83 39.14 -1.14
CA PHE A 5 14.60 39.60 -2.52
C PHE A 5 15.91 40.20 -3.06
N VAL A 6 16.70 39.40 -3.77
CA VAL A 6 17.88 39.90 -4.50
C VAL A 6 17.38 40.60 -5.76
N ALA A 7 17.43 41.94 -5.76
CA ALA A 7 17.19 42.74 -6.95
C ALA A 7 18.21 42.37 -8.04
N ARG A 8 17.76 41.75 -9.12
CA ARG A 8 18.58 41.54 -10.33
C ARG A 8 18.95 42.90 -10.90
N THR A 9 20.23 43.24 -10.82
CA THR A 9 20.85 44.29 -11.62
C THR A 9 20.67 43.98 -13.09
N TRP A 10 20.18 44.97 -13.84
CA TRP A 10 19.99 44.90 -15.30
C TRP A 10 21.33 44.55 -15.96
N GLU A 11 21.48 43.31 -16.41
CA GLU A 11 22.62 42.90 -17.22
C GLU A 11 22.51 43.58 -18.59
N ASP A 12 23.57 44.30 -18.94
CA ASP A 12 23.75 45.09 -20.16
C ASP A 12 23.87 44.13 -21.36
N HIS A 13 22.74 43.57 -21.81
CA HIS A 13 22.63 42.96 -23.13
C HIS A 13 22.66 44.09 -24.16
N THR A 14 23.89 44.44 -24.55
CA THR A 14 24.20 45.25 -25.72
C THR A 14 23.93 44.45 -27.00
N GLU A 15 22.66 44.13 -27.25
CA GLU A 15 22.19 43.96 -28.61
C GLU A 15 21.81 45.36 -29.09
N THR A 16 22.80 46.07 -29.64
CA THR A 16 22.55 47.21 -30.52
C THR A 16 21.82 46.67 -31.75
N GLU A 17 20.49 46.59 -31.67
CA GLU A 17 19.67 46.70 -32.86
C GLU A 17 20.03 48.03 -33.54
N PRO A 18 20.30 48.05 -34.85
CA PRO A 18 20.64 49.29 -35.54
C PRO A 18 19.51 50.27 -35.31
N MET A 19 19.85 51.44 -34.76
CA MET A 19 18.98 52.61 -34.73
C MET A 19 18.42 52.75 -36.15
N GLU A 20 17.10 52.60 -36.32
CA GLU A 20 16.48 52.83 -37.62
C GLU A 20 16.97 54.20 -38.11
N GLU A 21 17.55 54.27 -39.31
CA GLU A 21 18.13 55.49 -39.92
C GLU A 21 17.10 56.65 -40.05
N GLU A 22 15.87 56.45 -39.59
CA GLU A 22 14.76 57.41 -39.57
C GLU A 22 14.80 58.38 -38.36
N ASP A 23 15.71 58.18 -37.39
CA ASP A 23 15.73 58.93 -36.12
C ASP A 23 16.69 60.12 -36.06
N GLU A 24 17.61 60.27 -37.01
CA GLU A 24 18.61 61.36 -36.94
C GLU A 24 18.01 62.77 -37.12
N ASP A 25 16.76 62.87 -37.58
CA ASP A 25 16.07 64.14 -37.86
C ASP A 25 14.84 64.42 -36.96
N LEU A 26 14.51 63.55 -35.98
CA LEU A 26 13.31 63.69 -35.15
C LEU A 26 13.56 64.44 -33.83
N ASN A 27 12.67 65.39 -33.51
CA ASN A 27 12.74 66.16 -32.26
C ASN A 27 12.37 65.23 -31.07
N PRO A 28 13.05 65.30 -29.91
CA PRO A 28 12.77 64.44 -28.76
C PRO A 28 11.29 64.31 -28.35
N ILE A 29 10.46 65.32 -28.62
CA ILE A 29 9.01 65.29 -28.35
C ILE A 29 8.26 64.32 -29.29
N GLU A 30 8.66 64.23 -30.55
CA GLU A 30 8.03 63.34 -31.54
C GLU A 30 8.37 61.87 -31.25
N ILE A 31 9.63 61.60 -30.86
CA ILE A 31 10.07 60.28 -30.40
C ILE A 31 9.25 59.83 -29.18
N GLN A 32 9.01 60.73 -28.23
CA GLN A 32 8.15 60.43 -27.08
C GLN A 32 6.72 60.09 -27.49
N GLN A 33 6.11 60.87 -28.39
CA GLN A 33 4.73 60.61 -28.83
C GLN A 33 4.58 59.28 -29.57
N GLN A 34 5.57 58.91 -30.39
CA GLN A 34 5.55 57.62 -31.10
C GLN A 34 5.66 56.45 -30.13
N CYS A 35 6.56 56.53 -29.15
CA CYS A 35 6.70 55.50 -28.10
C CYS A 35 5.42 55.40 -27.25
N LEU A 36 4.82 56.54 -26.87
CA LEU A 36 3.57 56.55 -26.12
C LEU A 36 2.43 55.90 -26.91
N GLY A 37 2.37 56.10 -28.23
CA GLY A 37 1.42 55.41 -29.11
C GLY A 37 1.57 53.89 -29.06
N GLN A 38 2.81 53.37 -29.07
CA GLN A 38 3.08 51.94 -28.96
C GLN A 38 2.70 51.37 -27.59
N PHE A 39 3.07 52.06 -26.51
CA PHE A 39 2.75 51.63 -25.14
C PHE A 39 1.24 51.62 -24.84
N SER A 40 0.44 52.40 -25.59
CA SER A 40 -1.03 52.38 -25.47
C SER A 40 -1.70 51.17 -26.13
N SER A 41 -0.95 50.37 -26.88
CA SER A 41 -1.49 49.17 -27.53
C SER A 41 -1.67 48.02 -26.52
N THR A 42 -2.69 47.20 -26.76
CA THR A 42 -3.07 46.11 -25.85
C THR A 42 -1.95 45.09 -25.76
N ASP A 43 -1.59 44.70 -24.52
CA ASP A 43 -0.55 43.72 -24.21
C ASP A 43 0.86 44.04 -24.75
N TYR A 44 1.17 45.29 -25.11
CA TYR A 44 2.48 45.68 -25.66
C TYR A 44 3.66 45.33 -24.75
N ILE A 45 3.43 45.20 -23.44
CA ILE A 45 4.43 44.75 -22.46
C ILE A 45 5.01 43.35 -22.79
N MET A 46 4.28 42.55 -23.57
CA MET A 46 4.68 41.20 -23.99
C MET A 46 5.36 41.17 -25.37
N GLU A 47 5.40 42.29 -26.09
CA GLU A 47 6.06 42.38 -27.39
C GLU A 47 7.58 42.30 -27.24
N PRO A 48 8.30 41.57 -28.11
CA PRO A 48 9.74 41.35 -27.97
C PRO A 48 10.56 42.66 -28.00
N GLY A 49 10.05 43.70 -28.67
CA GLY A 49 10.67 45.02 -28.77
C GLY A 49 10.40 45.98 -27.61
N ILE A 50 9.69 45.58 -26.55
CA ILE A 50 9.32 46.50 -25.44
C ILE A 50 10.53 47.21 -24.83
N PHE A 51 11.65 46.50 -24.68
CA PHE A 51 12.85 47.06 -24.06
C PHE A 51 13.56 48.08 -24.96
N SER A 52 13.57 47.88 -26.28
CA SER A 52 14.14 48.86 -27.20
C SER A 52 13.30 50.14 -27.25
N THR A 53 11.96 50.02 -27.27
CA THR A 53 11.05 51.17 -27.18
C THR A 53 11.18 51.92 -25.85
N LEU A 54 11.27 51.21 -24.72
CA LEU A 54 11.47 51.84 -23.39
C LEU A 54 12.79 52.63 -23.33
N LYS A 55 13.87 52.04 -23.85
CA LYS A 55 15.18 52.70 -23.91
C LYS A 55 15.12 53.97 -24.75
N ARG A 56 14.47 53.92 -25.92
CA ARG A 56 14.25 55.07 -26.82
C ARG A 56 13.44 56.18 -26.13
N TYR A 57 12.37 55.82 -25.44
CA TYR A 57 11.54 56.77 -24.69
C TYR A 57 12.29 57.49 -23.56
N PHE A 58 13.10 56.76 -22.77
CA PHE A 58 13.88 57.35 -21.69
C PHE A 58 15.04 58.20 -22.19
N GLN A 59 15.70 57.81 -23.28
CA GLN A 59 16.74 58.62 -23.92
C GLN A 59 16.19 59.96 -24.45
N ALA A 60 14.93 59.99 -24.88
CA ALA A 60 14.25 61.21 -25.30
C ALA A 60 13.74 62.08 -24.13
N GLY A 61 13.93 61.67 -22.86
CA GLY A 61 13.53 62.43 -21.67
C GLY A 61 12.09 62.16 -21.19
N GLY A 62 11.49 61.04 -21.57
CA GLY A 62 10.13 60.66 -21.17
C GLY A 62 9.98 60.31 -19.68
N ASN A 63 8.76 60.45 -19.13
CA ASN A 63 8.46 60.21 -17.72
C ASN A 63 8.18 58.71 -17.43
N PRO A 64 8.93 58.04 -16.53
CA PRO A 64 8.69 56.64 -16.18
C PRO A 64 7.30 56.33 -15.64
N GLU A 65 6.70 57.20 -14.81
CA GLU A 65 5.38 56.94 -14.23
C GLU A 65 4.30 56.80 -15.31
N GLN A 66 4.37 57.65 -16.34
CA GLN A 66 3.41 57.67 -17.43
C GLN A 66 3.43 56.37 -18.25
N VAL A 67 4.59 55.75 -18.43
CA VAL A 67 4.70 54.50 -19.18
C VAL A 67 4.24 53.31 -18.33
N ILE A 68 4.54 53.32 -17.03
CA ILE A 68 4.07 52.28 -16.11
C ILE A 68 2.54 52.26 -16.08
N ASP A 69 1.91 53.42 -15.90
CA ASP A 69 0.45 53.53 -15.86
C ASP A 69 -0.15 53.01 -17.16
N MET A 70 0.36 53.47 -18.30
CA MET A 70 -0.18 53.11 -19.61
C MET A 70 0.04 51.64 -20.00
N LEU A 71 1.20 51.04 -19.69
CA LEU A 71 1.40 49.60 -19.93
C LEU A 71 0.55 48.74 -18.98
N SER A 72 0.35 49.20 -17.74
CA SER A 72 -0.47 48.46 -16.77
C SER A 72 -1.96 48.53 -17.08
N GLU A 73 -2.47 49.68 -17.51
CA GLU A 73 -3.88 49.86 -17.89
C GLU A 73 -4.25 49.08 -19.17
N ASN A 74 -3.29 48.89 -20.08
CA ASN A 74 -3.52 48.21 -21.37
C ASN A 74 -3.12 46.73 -21.37
N TYR A 75 -2.71 46.17 -20.23
CA TYR A 75 -2.41 44.74 -20.11
C TYR A 75 -3.68 43.92 -19.80
N GLN A 76 -4.03 43.02 -20.72
CA GLN A 76 -5.18 42.11 -20.64
C GLN A 76 -4.76 40.62 -20.58
N ALA A 77 -3.47 40.31 -20.72
CA ALA A 77 -2.90 38.97 -20.60
C ALA A 77 -3.49 37.94 -21.59
N VAL A 78 -3.83 38.36 -22.81
CA VAL A 78 -4.54 37.52 -23.79
C VAL A 78 -3.70 36.30 -24.18
N ALA A 79 -2.39 36.48 -24.40
CA ALA A 79 -1.48 35.38 -24.76
C ALA A 79 -1.35 34.33 -23.64
N GLN A 80 -1.24 34.77 -22.39
CA GLN A 80 -1.18 33.87 -21.24
C GLN A 80 -2.50 33.10 -21.07
N MET A 81 -3.63 33.78 -21.25
CA MET A 81 -4.96 33.14 -21.19
C MET A 81 -5.15 32.12 -22.32
N ALA A 82 -4.66 32.41 -23.53
CA ALA A 82 -4.68 31.49 -24.66
C ALA A 82 -3.80 30.25 -24.42
N ASN A 83 -2.60 30.43 -23.86
CA ASN A 83 -1.74 29.30 -23.48
C ASN A 83 -2.39 28.41 -22.43
N LEU A 84 -3.04 29.00 -21.42
CA LEU A 84 -3.78 28.26 -20.40
C LEU A 84 -4.96 27.48 -21.01
N MET A 85 -5.73 28.10 -21.91
CA MET A 85 -6.82 27.41 -22.62
C MET A 85 -6.30 26.29 -23.53
N ALA A 86 -5.17 26.49 -24.21
CA ALA A 86 -4.56 25.48 -25.06
C ALA A 86 -4.10 24.26 -24.23
N GLU A 87 -3.46 24.48 -23.08
CA GLU A 87 -3.13 23.39 -22.15
C GLU A 87 -4.38 22.63 -21.70
N TRP A 88 -5.46 23.33 -21.36
CA TRP A 88 -6.70 22.69 -20.93
C TRP A 88 -7.39 21.90 -22.04
N LEU A 89 -7.36 22.40 -23.28
CA LEU A 89 -7.91 21.70 -24.43
C LEU A 89 -7.11 20.43 -24.76
N ILE A 90 -5.78 20.47 -24.65
CA ILE A 90 -4.92 19.29 -24.80
C ILE A 90 -5.25 18.26 -23.71
N LEU A 91 -5.47 18.70 -22.47
CA LEU A 91 -5.82 17.81 -21.35
C LEU A 91 -7.22 17.20 -21.47
N ALA A 92 -8.17 17.89 -22.10
CA ALA A 92 -9.56 17.44 -22.25
C ALA A 92 -9.77 16.50 -23.46
N ASP A 93 -9.07 16.73 -24.57
CA ASP A 93 -9.32 16.04 -25.85
C ASP A 93 -8.38 14.83 -26.10
N ALA A 94 -7.28 14.74 -25.35
CA ALA A 94 -6.35 13.63 -25.48
C ALA A 94 -6.81 12.43 -24.61
N GLY A 95 -7.20 11.32 -25.25
CA GLY A 95 -7.37 9.99 -24.63
C GLY A 95 -6.11 9.42 -23.95
N PHE A 96 -5.10 10.25 -23.67
CA PHE A 96 -3.84 9.97 -22.99
C PHE A 96 -3.91 10.38 -21.52
N GLN A 97 -4.87 9.83 -20.77
CA GLN A 97 -4.97 10.04 -19.31
C GLN A 97 -3.74 9.52 -18.53
N GLY A 98 -2.80 8.84 -19.20
CA GLY A 98 -1.52 8.38 -18.63
C GLY A 98 -0.34 9.33 -18.80
N GLU A 99 -0.48 10.43 -19.56
CA GLU A 99 0.63 11.35 -19.91
C GLU A 99 0.57 12.70 -19.19
N ILE A 100 -0.19 12.79 -18.08
CA ILE A 100 -0.18 14.00 -17.25
C ILE A 100 1.11 14.00 -16.43
N THR A 101 2.11 14.70 -16.96
CA THR A 101 3.51 14.74 -16.50
C THR A 101 3.72 15.42 -15.14
N SER A 102 2.68 15.92 -14.50
CA SER A 102 2.77 16.59 -13.20
C SER A 102 1.52 16.34 -12.34
N VAL A 103 1.68 15.51 -11.29
CA VAL A 103 0.67 15.29 -10.24
C VAL A 103 0.27 16.62 -9.59
N SER A 104 1.20 17.57 -9.51
CA SER A 104 1.00 18.90 -8.92
C SER A 104 -0.01 19.74 -9.70
N THR A 105 0.04 19.74 -11.03
CA THR A 105 -0.87 20.52 -11.88
C THR A 105 -2.27 19.91 -11.86
N ALA A 106 -2.35 18.57 -11.95
CA ALA A 106 -3.59 17.83 -11.86
C ALA A 106 -4.35 18.03 -10.53
N ALA A 107 -3.62 18.11 -9.42
CA ALA A 107 -4.21 18.26 -8.08
C ALA A 107 -4.89 19.61 -7.83
N GLN A 108 -4.66 20.61 -8.71
CA GLN A 108 -5.27 21.94 -8.59
C GLN A 108 -6.67 22.01 -9.21
N GLN A 109 -6.99 21.13 -10.16
CA GLN A 109 -8.27 21.13 -10.86
C GLN A 109 -9.03 19.83 -10.60
N ILE A 110 -10.20 19.94 -9.97
CA ILE A 110 -10.96 18.77 -9.53
C ILE A 110 -11.42 17.88 -10.68
N GLU A 111 -11.79 18.46 -11.83
CA GLU A 111 -12.24 17.72 -13.01
C GLU A 111 -11.11 16.86 -13.58
N VAL A 112 -9.91 17.45 -13.72
CA VAL A 112 -8.69 16.75 -14.16
C VAL A 112 -8.33 15.66 -13.17
N PHE A 113 -8.31 15.95 -11.87
CA PHE A 113 -8.01 14.98 -10.82
C PHE A 113 -9.01 13.80 -10.80
N SER A 114 -10.30 14.07 -11.01
CA SER A 114 -11.35 13.04 -11.06
C SER A 114 -11.17 12.08 -12.23
N CYS A 115 -10.82 12.61 -13.40
CA CYS A 115 -10.48 11.81 -14.58
C CYS A 115 -9.25 10.94 -14.33
N ILE A 116 -8.21 11.49 -13.72
CA ILE A 116 -6.98 10.75 -13.41
C ILE A 116 -7.25 9.62 -12.42
N LEU A 117 -8.08 9.84 -11.39
CA LEU A 117 -8.36 8.84 -10.35
C LEU A 117 -8.95 7.54 -10.90
N LYS A 118 -9.70 7.60 -12.01
CA LYS A 118 -10.36 6.45 -12.64
C LYS A 118 -9.35 5.39 -13.13
N THR A 119 -8.26 5.82 -13.76
CA THR A 119 -7.33 4.92 -14.44
C THR A 119 -6.56 4.03 -13.46
N PRO A 120 -5.91 4.55 -12.40
CA PRO A 120 -5.27 3.73 -11.37
C PRO A 120 -6.25 2.83 -10.62
N ALA A 121 -7.49 3.28 -10.38
CA ALA A 121 -8.52 2.45 -9.76
C ALA A 121 -8.91 1.26 -10.66
N ALA A 122 -9.06 1.48 -11.96
CA ALA A 122 -9.34 0.42 -12.93
C ALA A 122 -8.16 -0.55 -13.07
N GLN A 123 -6.93 -0.03 -13.14
CA GLN A 123 -5.69 -0.83 -13.16
C GLN A 123 -5.61 -1.72 -11.92
N TYR A 124 -5.83 -1.18 -10.72
CA TYR A 124 -5.83 -1.96 -9.48
C TYR A 124 -6.80 -3.16 -9.52
N LEU A 125 -8.00 -2.96 -10.08
CA LEU A 125 -9.02 -4.00 -10.17
C LEU A 125 -8.72 -5.08 -11.22
N GLN A 126 -7.98 -4.73 -12.27
CA GLN A 126 -7.64 -5.63 -13.38
C GLN A 126 -6.30 -6.35 -13.18
N SER A 127 -5.41 -5.80 -12.35
CA SER A 127 -4.08 -6.33 -12.11
C SER A 127 -4.06 -7.57 -11.22
N SER A 128 -3.06 -8.42 -11.47
CA SER A 128 -2.70 -9.57 -10.62
C SER A 128 -2.17 -9.12 -9.26
N ASP A 129 -2.25 -10.02 -8.28
CA ASP A 129 -1.88 -9.74 -6.88
C ASP A 129 -0.44 -9.18 -6.73
N ASP A 130 0.52 -9.59 -7.56
CA ASP A 130 1.92 -9.11 -7.47
C ASP A 130 2.13 -7.69 -8.02
N GLN A 131 1.29 -7.25 -8.97
CA GLN A 131 1.40 -5.91 -9.54
C GLN A 131 0.70 -4.87 -8.66
N ARG A 132 -0.30 -5.30 -7.86
CA ARG A 132 -1.09 -4.40 -7.03
C ARG A 132 -0.27 -3.58 -6.03
N PRO A 133 0.75 -4.09 -5.31
CA PRO A 133 1.54 -3.28 -4.38
C PRO A 133 2.15 -2.04 -5.03
N LYS A 134 2.73 -2.18 -6.23
CA LYS A 134 3.33 -1.06 -6.97
C LYS A 134 2.26 -0.05 -7.42
N ILE A 135 1.16 -0.54 -8.00
CA ILE A 135 0.05 0.31 -8.44
C ILE A 135 -0.57 1.08 -7.27
N VAL A 136 -0.78 0.41 -6.13
CA VAL A 136 -1.27 1.02 -4.90
C VAL A 136 -0.33 2.09 -4.40
N GLN A 137 0.99 1.84 -4.42
CA GLN A 137 1.98 2.81 -3.99
C GLN A 137 1.95 4.08 -4.86
N ASP A 138 1.89 3.92 -6.17
CA ASP A 138 1.85 5.06 -7.10
C ASP A 138 0.50 5.81 -7.01
N PHE A 139 -0.60 5.08 -6.86
CA PHE A 139 -1.91 5.67 -6.61
C PHE A 139 -1.94 6.43 -5.28
N ALA A 140 -1.41 5.85 -4.20
CA ALA A 140 -1.40 6.49 -2.89
C ALA A 140 -0.52 7.75 -2.88
N LYS A 141 0.63 7.76 -3.55
CA LYS A 141 1.46 8.97 -3.74
C LYS A 141 0.65 10.11 -4.38
N MET A 142 -0.08 9.80 -5.44
CA MET A 142 -0.92 10.77 -6.14
C MET A 142 -2.05 11.32 -5.27
N VAL A 143 -2.77 10.43 -4.57
CA VAL A 143 -3.91 10.80 -3.71
C VAL A 143 -3.44 11.62 -2.51
N CYS A 144 -2.30 11.26 -1.92
CA CYS A 144 -1.71 11.91 -0.76
C CYS A 144 -0.92 13.18 -1.07
N HIS A 145 -0.96 13.69 -2.32
CA HIS A 145 -0.27 14.92 -2.70
C HIS A 145 -0.78 16.16 -1.92
N GLY A 146 -2.10 16.26 -1.74
CA GLY A 146 -2.75 17.30 -0.95
C GLY A 146 -3.82 16.76 -0.01
N GLN A 147 -4.19 17.55 1.01
CA GLN A 147 -5.26 17.16 1.93
C GLN A 147 -6.63 17.10 1.22
N HIS A 148 -6.89 18.06 0.33
CA HIS A 148 -8.13 18.11 -0.45
C HIS A 148 -8.25 16.96 -1.45
N THR A 149 -7.16 16.59 -2.13
CA THR A 149 -7.11 15.42 -3.03
C THR A 149 -7.35 14.12 -2.28
N TYR A 150 -6.76 13.99 -1.08
CA TYR A 150 -6.96 12.82 -0.24
C TYR A 150 -8.42 12.70 0.22
N ILE A 151 -9.03 13.79 0.72
CA ILE A 151 -10.45 13.80 1.11
C ILE A 151 -11.33 13.40 -0.07
N TYR A 152 -11.14 14.04 -1.23
CA TYR A 152 -11.94 13.78 -2.41
C TYR A 152 -11.86 12.30 -2.83
N ALA A 153 -10.64 11.77 -2.96
CA ALA A 153 -10.41 10.38 -3.34
C ALA A 153 -11.04 9.41 -2.33
N GLN A 154 -10.84 9.64 -1.03
CA GLN A 154 -11.38 8.78 0.02
C GLN A 154 -12.91 8.77 0.04
N VAL A 155 -13.57 9.90 -0.21
CA VAL A 155 -15.04 9.98 -0.33
C VAL A 155 -15.52 9.22 -1.57
N MET A 156 -14.86 9.39 -2.73
CA MET A 156 -15.22 8.67 -3.95
C MET A 156 -15.06 7.15 -3.77
N LEU A 157 -13.93 6.69 -3.22
CA LEU A 157 -13.69 5.28 -2.92
C LEU A 157 -14.68 4.76 -1.88
N GLN A 158 -15.06 5.56 -0.89
CA GLN A 158 -16.07 5.16 0.10
C GLN A 158 -17.43 4.90 -0.56
N ILE A 159 -17.87 5.76 -1.49
CA ILE A 159 -19.13 5.58 -2.23
C ILE A 159 -19.06 4.28 -3.04
N LEU A 160 -17.98 4.09 -3.80
CA LEU A 160 -17.76 2.88 -4.60
C LEU A 160 -17.65 1.61 -3.75
N SER A 161 -17.18 1.72 -2.51
CA SER A 161 -17.09 0.57 -1.59
C SER A 161 -18.44 0.02 -1.14
N GLN A 162 -19.52 0.81 -1.29
CA GLN A 162 -20.89 0.38 -0.95
C GLN A 162 -21.52 -0.52 -2.02
N GLU A 163 -20.88 -0.64 -3.18
CA GLU A 163 -21.38 -1.47 -4.27
C GLU A 163 -21.30 -2.97 -3.91
N GLN A 164 -22.39 -3.69 -4.15
CA GLN A 164 -22.49 -5.11 -3.79
C GLN A 164 -21.48 -5.98 -4.55
N LYS A 165 -21.15 -5.59 -5.78
CA LYS A 165 -20.21 -6.29 -6.65
C LYS A 165 -18.89 -5.53 -6.69
N GLY A 166 -17.86 -6.10 -6.06
CA GLY A 166 -16.50 -5.53 -6.10
C GLY A 166 -16.24 -4.38 -5.12
N GLY A 167 -17.24 -3.88 -4.38
CA GLY A 167 -17.04 -2.81 -3.38
C GLY A 167 -16.02 -3.17 -2.30
N ASN A 168 -15.92 -4.44 -1.92
CA ASN A 168 -14.90 -4.91 -0.97
C ASN A 168 -13.46 -4.71 -1.47
N ASN A 169 -13.21 -4.83 -2.78
CA ASN A 169 -11.89 -4.60 -3.37
C ASN A 169 -11.52 -3.11 -3.29
N ILE A 170 -12.51 -2.24 -3.51
CA ILE A 170 -12.34 -0.79 -3.34
C ILE A 170 -12.12 -0.43 -1.87
N LYS A 171 -12.85 -1.06 -0.94
CA LYS A 171 -12.61 -0.88 0.50
C LYS A 171 -11.19 -1.29 0.89
N ARG A 172 -10.66 -2.36 0.30
CA ARG A 172 -9.27 -2.77 0.51
C ARG A 172 -8.28 -1.74 -0.05
N LEU A 173 -8.49 -1.27 -1.27
CA LEU A 173 -7.68 -0.20 -1.87
C LEU A 173 -7.66 1.06 -1.01
N GLN A 174 -8.82 1.47 -0.52
CA GLN A 174 -8.98 2.59 0.40
C GLN A 174 -8.13 2.42 1.67
N GLN A 175 -8.15 1.22 2.27
CA GLN A 175 -7.34 0.89 3.45
C GLN A 175 -5.83 0.93 3.16
N GLU A 176 -5.38 0.44 2.01
CA GLU A 176 -3.96 0.49 1.63
C GLU A 176 -3.48 1.93 1.38
N ILE A 177 -4.30 2.78 0.75
CA ILE A 177 -3.99 4.21 0.58
C ILE A 177 -3.88 4.90 1.95
N THR A 178 -4.79 4.59 2.87
CA THR A 178 -4.74 5.11 4.25
C THR A 178 -3.50 4.62 4.99
N LYS A 179 -3.10 3.36 4.81
CA LYS A 179 -1.86 2.82 5.38
C LYS A 179 -0.63 3.57 4.85
N TYR A 180 -0.56 3.83 3.54
CA TYR A 180 0.50 4.62 2.94
C TYR A 180 0.54 6.06 3.50
N ALA A 181 -0.62 6.70 3.67
CA ALA A 181 -0.70 8.05 4.23
C ALA A 181 -0.16 8.11 5.67
N ILE A 182 -0.51 7.11 6.50
CA ILE A 182 0.00 7.00 7.88
C ILE A 182 1.53 6.78 7.88
N GLN A 183 2.05 5.92 7.01
CA GLN A 183 3.50 5.70 6.86
C GLN A 183 4.24 6.98 6.43
N SER A 184 3.59 7.80 5.60
CA SER A 184 4.06 9.11 5.16
C SER A 184 3.88 10.22 6.22
N GLN A 185 3.54 9.86 7.47
CA GLN A 185 3.34 10.78 8.60
C GLN A 185 2.20 11.80 8.40
N LEU A 186 1.21 11.50 7.54
CA LEU A 186 0.03 12.34 7.36
C LEU A 186 -1.03 12.00 8.41
N ASN A 187 -1.62 13.01 9.05
CA ASN A 187 -2.74 12.81 9.97
C ASN A 187 -4.07 12.68 9.20
N VAL A 188 -4.45 11.44 8.92
CA VAL A 188 -5.70 11.10 8.20
C VAL A 188 -6.86 10.71 9.14
N THR A 189 -6.61 10.68 10.45
CA THR A 189 -7.55 10.21 11.48
C THR A 189 -8.95 10.85 11.39
N PRO A 190 -9.10 12.19 11.27
CA PRO A 190 -10.42 12.81 11.22
C PRO A 190 -11.25 12.34 10.03
N ILE A 191 -10.60 12.15 8.89
CA ILE A 191 -11.24 11.73 7.63
C ILE A 191 -11.68 10.28 7.74
N THR A 192 -10.78 9.39 8.18
CA THR A 192 -11.09 7.98 8.39
C THR A 192 -12.26 7.79 9.35
N LEU A 193 -12.28 8.50 10.48
CA LEU A 193 -13.37 8.41 11.45
C LEU A 193 -14.70 8.93 10.88
N ALA A 194 -14.68 10.05 10.17
CA ALA A 194 -15.87 10.59 9.51
C ALA A 194 -16.49 9.56 8.53
N LEU A 195 -15.65 8.90 7.73
CA LEU A 195 -16.08 7.88 6.76
C LEU A 195 -16.56 6.58 7.42
N CYS A 196 -16.02 6.20 8.58
CA CYS A 196 -16.44 5.04 9.37
C CYS A 196 -17.71 5.27 10.22
N GLY A 197 -18.41 6.40 10.04
CA GLY A 197 -19.68 6.65 10.73
C GLY A 197 -19.52 7.19 12.15
N ALA A 198 -18.43 7.90 12.45
CA ALA A 198 -18.22 8.60 13.73
C ALA A 198 -19.40 9.52 14.13
N ASN A 199 -20.17 10.01 13.16
CA ASN A 199 -21.37 10.83 13.37
C ASN A 199 -22.43 10.14 14.25
N SER A 200 -22.45 8.79 14.27
CA SER A 200 -23.40 8.03 15.09
C SER A 200 -23.08 8.09 16.60
N CYS A 201 -21.81 8.29 16.98
CA CYS A 201 -21.39 8.36 18.37
C CYS A 201 -20.12 9.20 18.53
N ALA A 202 -20.28 10.50 18.77
CA ALA A 202 -19.17 11.44 18.95
C ALA A 202 -18.20 11.02 20.07
N ARG A 203 -18.71 10.40 21.14
CA ARG A 203 -17.90 9.97 22.29
C ARG A 203 -16.96 8.81 21.95
N ALA A 204 -17.39 7.89 21.09
CA ALA A 204 -16.53 6.81 20.60
C ALA A 204 -15.44 7.36 19.68
N ALA A 205 -15.78 8.30 18.79
CA ALA A 205 -14.82 8.96 17.92
C ALA A 205 -13.76 9.74 18.72
N GLN A 206 -14.17 10.49 19.75
CA GLN A 206 -13.26 11.22 20.64
C GLN A 206 -12.24 10.32 21.33
N ALA A 207 -12.63 9.10 21.73
CA ALA A 207 -11.71 8.12 22.31
C ALA A 207 -10.73 7.53 21.26
N LEU A 208 -11.15 7.41 20.00
CA LEU A 208 -10.31 6.87 18.92
C LEU A 208 -9.27 7.87 18.40
N VAL A 209 -9.61 9.16 18.31
CA VAL A 209 -8.72 10.22 17.79
C VAL A 209 -7.30 10.18 18.38
N PRO A 210 -7.11 10.23 19.71
CA PRO A 210 -5.77 10.23 20.29
C PRO A 210 -5.01 8.93 20.05
N MET A 211 -5.70 7.78 20.03
CA MET A 211 -5.06 6.48 19.82
C MET A 211 -4.58 6.31 18.37
N LEU A 212 -5.38 6.72 17.39
CA LEU A 212 -5.05 6.62 15.97
C LEU A 212 -4.01 7.67 15.56
N THR A 213 -4.13 8.90 16.05
CA THR A 213 -3.17 9.98 15.73
C THR A 213 -1.78 9.70 16.29
N LYS A 214 -1.70 9.15 17.52
CA LYS A 214 -0.43 8.78 18.15
C LYS A 214 0.06 7.39 17.77
N ASN A 215 -0.74 6.62 17.03
CA ASN A 215 -0.51 5.21 16.74
C ASN A 215 -0.18 4.39 18.01
N ALA A 216 -0.90 4.64 19.10
CA ALA A 216 -0.64 4.03 20.40
C ALA A 216 -1.93 3.93 21.24
N LEU A 217 -2.15 2.77 21.87
CA LEU A 217 -3.30 2.58 22.75
C LEU A 217 -3.06 3.22 24.12
N ASN A 218 -4.12 3.71 24.74
CA ASN A 218 -4.07 4.13 26.14
C ASN A 218 -5.25 3.53 26.94
N PRO A 219 -5.04 3.18 28.23
CA PRO A 219 -6.06 2.48 29.02
C PRO A 219 -7.34 3.30 29.29
N ALA A 220 -7.24 4.63 29.29
CA ALA A 220 -8.37 5.53 29.55
C ALA A 220 -9.39 5.46 28.39
N ASP A 221 -8.93 5.67 27.16
CA ASP A 221 -9.78 5.62 25.96
C ASP A 221 -10.29 4.21 25.68
N ILE A 222 -9.47 3.17 25.92
CA ILE A 222 -9.94 1.77 25.87
C ILE A 222 -11.07 1.53 26.87
N THR A 223 -10.99 2.12 28.06
CA THR A 223 -12.07 1.99 29.06
C THR A 223 -13.34 2.72 28.61
N VAL A 224 -13.21 3.87 27.94
CA VAL A 224 -14.36 4.57 27.34
C VAL A 224 -15.01 3.73 26.26
N LEU A 225 -14.23 3.22 25.30
CA LEU A 225 -14.75 2.36 24.23
C LEU A 225 -15.41 1.09 24.79
N PHE A 226 -14.77 0.42 25.74
CA PHE A 226 -15.33 -0.76 26.38
C PHE A 226 -16.71 -0.48 26.99
N LYS A 227 -16.87 0.64 27.72
CA LYS A 227 -18.17 1.02 28.30
C LYS A 227 -19.24 1.26 27.22
N LEU A 228 -18.87 1.90 26.12
CA LEU A 228 -19.79 2.19 25.00
C LEU A 228 -20.24 0.91 24.29
N TYR A 229 -19.31 0.02 23.95
CA TYR A 229 -19.62 -1.22 23.22
C TYR A 229 -20.27 -2.30 24.11
N SER A 230 -20.06 -2.24 25.42
CA SER A 230 -20.76 -3.11 26.38
C SER A 230 -22.19 -2.66 26.68
N SER A 231 -22.60 -1.47 26.24
CA SER A 231 -23.93 -0.91 26.51
C SER A 231 -25.04 -1.65 25.75
N GLN A 232 -26.30 -1.32 26.09
CA GLN A 232 -27.48 -1.86 25.42
C GLN A 232 -27.61 -1.38 23.97
N ASP A 233 -27.13 -0.16 23.67
CA ASP A 233 -27.15 0.42 22.33
C ASP A 233 -25.72 0.82 21.91
N PRO A 234 -24.89 -0.15 21.48
CA PRO A 234 -23.49 0.10 21.16
C PRO A 234 -23.32 0.93 19.88
N PRO A 235 -22.20 1.65 19.68
CA PRO A 235 -21.91 2.30 18.40
C PRO A 235 -21.83 1.27 17.24
N VAL A 236 -21.86 1.75 16.00
CA VAL A 236 -21.68 0.88 14.81
C VAL A 236 -20.33 0.15 14.88
N VAL A 237 -20.33 -1.16 14.69
CA VAL A 237 -19.12 -2.00 14.82
C VAL A 237 -17.98 -1.58 13.88
N ASP A 238 -18.30 -1.04 12.72
CA ASP A 238 -17.31 -0.58 11.74
C ASP A 238 -16.36 0.49 12.29
N LEU A 239 -16.80 1.26 13.29
CA LEU A 239 -15.98 2.29 13.95
C LEU A 239 -14.79 1.70 14.73
N ILE A 240 -14.86 0.43 15.16
CA ILE A 240 -13.72 -0.29 15.78
C ILE A 240 -13.12 -1.36 14.86
N ARG A 241 -13.56 -1.47 13.61
CA ARG A 241 -12.95 -2.34 12.58
C ARG A 241 -11.93 -1.59 11.72
N ILE A 242 -11.38 -0.50 12.24
CA ILE A 242 -10.30 0.25 11.60
C ILE A 242 -9.03 -0.62 11.67
N PRO A 243 -8.40 -0.98 10.53
CA PRO A 243 -7.25 -1.89 10.53
C PRO A 243 -6.12 -1.47 11.48
N GLN A 244 -5.79 -0.18 11.51
CA GLN A 244 -4.79 0.38 12.43
C GLN A 244 -5.13 0.09 13.91
N LEU A 245 -6.39 0.24 14.32
CA LEU A 245 -6.81 -0.05 15.70
C LEU A 245 -6.67 -1.54 16.02
N LEU A 246 -7.05 -2.41 15.08
CA LEU A 246 -6.96 -3.85 15.25
C LEU A 246 -5.49 -4.30 15.34
N GLU A 247 -4.60 -3.75 14.52
CA GLU A 247 -3.16 -3.98 14.60
C GLU A 247 -2.61 -3.57 15.97
N LEU A 248 -3.00 -2.40 16.48
CA LEU A 248 -2.59 -1.94 17.81
C LEU A 248 -3.10 -2.86 18.94
N LEU A 249 -4.34 -3.36 18.83
CA LEU A 249 -4.91 -4.31 19.81
C LEU A 249 -4.19 -5.66 19.76
N ILE A 250 -3.89 -6.15 18.55
CA ILE A 250 -3.14 -7.38 18.34
C ILE A 250 -1.73 -7.24 18.90
N ASP A 251 -1.03 -6.14 18.62
CA ASP A 251 0.31 -5.90 19.16
C ASP A 251 0.30 -5.81 20.68
N ALA A 252 -0.66 -5.08 21.27
CA ALA A 252 -0.76 -4.99 22.72
C ALA A 252 -0.97 -6.36 23.39
N LEU A 253 -1.71 -7.28 22.75
CA LEU A 253 -2.03 -8.59 23.32
C LEU A 253 -0.99 -9.67 22.98
N PHE A 254 -0.45 -9.70 21.76
CA PHE A 254 0.31 -10.85 21.25
C PHE A 254 1.79 -10.55 21.00
N LYS A 255 2.22 -9.28 20.92
CA LYS A 255 3.64 -8.97 20.78
C LYS A 255 4.39 -9.34 22.07
N PRO A 256 5.44 -10.18 22.00
CA PRO A 256 6.25 -10.55 23.15
C PRO A 256 6.77 -9.31 23.90
N GLY A 257 6.77 -9.36 25.24
CA GLY A 257 7.22 -8.27 26.10
C GLY A 257 6.21 -7.12 26.30
N SER A 258 5.09 -7.11 25.57
CA SER A 258 4.03 -6.11 25.77
C SER A 258 3.29 -6.35 27.08
N LYS A 259 3.45 -5.43 28.05
CA LYS A 259 2.78 -5.51 29.35
C LYS A 259 1.50 -4.68 29.35
N VAL A 260 0.36 -5.33 29.10
CA VAL A 260 -0.95 -4.74 29.34
C VAL A 260 -1.26 -4.81 30.83
N ASN A 261 -1.70 -3.69 31.42
CA ASN A 261 -2.12 -3.67 32.81
C ASN A 261 -3.24 -4.72 33.04
N PRO A 262 -3.08 -5.67 34.00
CA PRO A 262 -4.07 -6.70 34.29
C PRO A 262 -5.49 -6.18 34.51
N GLU A 263 -5.66 -5.00 35.11
CA GLU A 263 -6.97 -4.36 35.35
C GLU A 263 -7.70 -3.97 34.05
N HIS A 264 -6.94 -3.72 32.98
CA HIS A 264 -7.48 -3.32 31.70
C HIS A 264 -7.48 -4.47 30.68
N LYS A 265 -6.70 -5.54 30.90
CA LYS A 265 -6.54 -6.67 29.98
C LYS A 265 -7.88 -7.20 29.41
N GLY A 266 -8.86 -7.45 30.28
CA GLY A 266 -10.16 -7.94 29.87
C GLY A 266 -10.90 -7.01 28.89
N LYS A 267 -10.66 -5.69 28.98
CA LYS A 267 -11.26 -4.68 28.10
C LYS A 267 -10.65 -4.71 26.70
N TYR A 268 -9.33 -4.91 26.59
CA TYR A 268 -8.64 -5.06 25.30
C TYR A 268 -9.11 -6.31 24.58
N ILE A 269 -9.15 -7.45 25.29
CA ILE A 269 -9.64 -8.73 24.78
C ILE A 269 -11.10 -8.59 24.32
N TYR A 270 -11.95 -7.94 25.12
CA TYR A 270 -13.35 -7.73 24.77
C TYR A 270 -13.50 -6.91 23.48
N LEU A 271 -12.79 -5.79 23.32
CA LEU A 271 -12.89 -4.95 22.13
C LEU A 271 -12.41 -5.69 20.87
N LEU A 272 -11.31 -6.46 20.98
CA LEU A 272 -10.83 -7.29 19.88
C LEU A 272 -11.83 -8.40 19.54
N ALA A 273 -12.37 -9.10 20.53
CA ALA A 273 -13.39 -10.12 20.32
C ALA A 273 -14.66 -9.52 19.69
N TYR A 274 -15.10 -8.35 20.16
CA TYR A 274 -16.28 -7.65 19.65
C TYR A 274 -16.11 -7.28 18.18
N SER A 275 -14.99 -6.67 17.81
CA SER A 275 -14.71 -6.31 16.41
C SER A 275 -14.68 -7.52 15.48
N ALA A 276 -14.18 -8.67 15.96
CA ALA A 276 -14.05 -9.89 15.17
C ALA A 276 -15.35 -10.71 15.04
N SER A 277 -16.21 -10.73 16.05
CA SER A 277 -17.34 -11.68 16.15
C SER A 277 -18.73 -11.07 15.95
N ILE A 278 -18.88 -9.76 16.13
CA ILE A 278 -20.21 -9.14 16.07
C ILE A 278 -20.68 -8.95 14.64
N TYR A 279 -21.93 -9.34 14.38
CA TYR A 279 -22.61 -9.08 13.12
C TYR A 279 -23.85 -8.21 13.38
N GLU A 280 -23.98 -7.14 12.59
CA GLU A 280 -25.09 -6.19 12.67
C GLU A 280 -26.00 -6.32 11.46
N VAL A 281 -27.31 -6.37 11.70
CA VAL A 281 -28.32 -6.22 10.65
C VAL A 281 -28.75 -4.76 10.62
N PRO A 282 -28.52 -4.03 9.50
CA PRO A 282 -28.83 -2.61 9.43
C PRO A 282 -30.34 -2.36 9.53
N LYS A 283 -30.70 -1.16 10.00
CA LYS A 283 -32.09 -0.72 10.12
C LYS A 283 -32.74 -0.71 8.73
N LYS A 284 -33.83 -1.47 8.53
CA LYS A 284 -34.61 -1.47 7.27
C LYS A 284 -36.07 -1.16 7.58
N GLY A 285 -36.54 0.01 7.15
CA GLY A 285 -37.88 0.51 7.45
C GLY A 285 -38.11 0.68 8.97
N ASN A 286 -39.16 0.04 9.49
CA ASN A 286 -39.53 0.09 10.92
C ASN A 286 -38.72 -0.87 11.81
N ARG A 287 -37.90 -1.77 11.24
CA ARG A 287 -37.10 -2.72 12.04
C ARG A 287 -35.87 -2.02 12.60
N GLN A 288 -35.71 -2.03 13.92
CA GLN A 288 -34.52 -1.52 14.60
C GLN A 288 -33.27 -2.31 14.22
N ARG A 289 -32.10 -1.68 14.36
CA ARG A 289 -30.79 -2.34 14.19
C ARG A 289 -30.69 -3.51 15.17
N GLN A 290 -30.29 -4.67 14.67
CA GLN A 290 -30.07 -5.86 15.50
C GLN A 290 -28.57 -6.14 15.61
N VAL A 291 -28.11 -6.39 16.84
CA VAL A 291 -26.71 -6.73 17.14
C VAL A 291 -26.67 -8.17 17.63
N ASN A 292 -26.05 -9.07 16.85
CA ASN A 292 -25.85 -10.46 17.25
C ASN A 292 -24.53 -10.61 18.03
N ARG A 293 -24.58 -11.30 19.18
CA ARG A 293 -23.44 -11.53 20.10
C ARG A 293 -23.12 -13.01 20.36
N ASP A 294 -23.64 -13.93 19.55
CA ASP A 294 -23.60 -15.37 19.81
C ASP A 294 -22.15 -15.90 19.96
N ASP A 295 -21.25 -15.46 19.07
CA ASP A 295 -19.84 -15.91 19.06
C ASP A 295 -18.91 -15.10 19.97
N LEU A 296 -19.40 -14.01 20.57
CA LEU A 296 -18.56 -13.06 21.32
C LEU A 296 -17.84 -13.73 22.49
N LYS A 297 -18.58 -14.50 23.29
CA LYS A 297 -18.03 -15.14 24.50
C LYS A 297 -16.98 -16.20 24.15
N ALA A 298 -17.25 -17.02 23.13
CA ALA A 298 -16.33 -18.06 22.68
C ALA A 298 -15.05 -17.44 22.10
N THR A 299 -15.20 -16.39 21.28
CA THR A 299 -14.07 -15.64 20.70
C THR A 299 -13.22 -14.99 21.79
N GLN A 300 -13.85 -14.35 22.78
CA GLN A 300 -13.16 -13.72 23.91
C GLN A 300 -12.34 -14.75 24.71
N GLN A 301 -12.93 -15.91 25.01
CA GLN A 301 -12.24 -16.99 25.73
C GLN A 301 -11.06 -17.57 24.93
N ALA A 302 -11.21 -17.71 23.61
CA ALA A 302 -10.14 -18.20 22.74
C ALA A 302 -8.97 -17.21 22.71
N ILE A 303 -9.23 -15.91 22.55
CA ILE A 303 -8.20 -14.86 22.61
C ILE A 303 -7.48 -14.89 23.97
N GLU A 304 -8.23 -14.97 25.07
CA GLU A 304 -7.65 -14.97 26.42
C GLU A 304 -6.74 -16.18 26.67
N LYS A 305 -7.17 -17.38 26.26
CA LYS A 305 -6.35 -18.61 26.37
C LYS A 305 -5.03 -18.46 25.62
N VAL A 306 -5.08 -18.08 24.35
CA VAL A 306 -3.87 -17.96 23.52
C VAL A 306 -2.99 -16.82 23.98
N HIS A 307 -3.56 -15.68 24.37
CA HIS A 307 -2.80 -14.58 24.97
C HIS A 307 -1.97 -15.05 26.18
N ASN A 308 -2.57 -15.79 27.11
CA ASN A 308 -1.88 -16.29 28.30
C ASN A 308 -0.75 -17.29 27.93
N ILE A 309 -0.93 -18.08 26.86
CA ILE A 309 0.11 -18.99 26.34
C ILE A 309 1.28 -18.17 25.77
N CYS A 310 1.00 -17.19 24.90
CA CYS A 310 2.02 -16.38 24.23
C CYS A 310 2.83 -15.48 25.17
N GLN A 311 2.21 -14.95 26.23
CA GLN A 311 2.89 -14.10 27.23
C GLN A 311 3.71 -14.89 28.26
N GLY A 312 3.51 -16.21 28.35
CA GLY A 312 4.15 -17.06 29.36
C GLY A 312 5.66 -17.26 29.18
N GLY A 313 6.27 -16.76 28.09
CA GLY A 313 7.69 -17.00 27.80
C GLY A 313 8.01 -18.50 27.71
N LYS A 314 7.06 -19.27 27.16
CA LYS A 314 7.06 -20.73 27.25
C LYS A 314 8.24 -21.32 26.49
N SER A 315 8.96 -22.22 27.15
CA SER A 315 9.90 -23.12 26.46
C SER A 315 9.14 -23.95 25.41
N ALA A 316 9.84 -24.49 24.41
CA ALA A 316 9.20 -25.29 23.38
C ALA A 316 8.38 -26.47 23.96
N MET A 317 8.87 -27.08 25.05
CA MET A 317 8.17 -28.14 25.78
C MET A 317 6.84 -27.68 26.40
N GLU A 318 6.79 -26.46 26.97
CA GLU A 318 5.57 -25.88 27.51
C GLU A 318 4.57 -25.48 26.43
N LEU A 319 5.06 -25.12 25.23
CA LEU A 319 4.22 -24.85 24.07
C LEU A 319 3.58 -26.14 23.54
N ILE A 320 4.36 -27.22 23.46
CA ILE A 320 3.88 -28.56 23.06
C ILE A 320 2.80 -29.06 24.03
N ALA A 321 2.95 -28.83 25.34
CA ALA A 321 1.94 -29.21 26.32
C ALA A 321 0.57 -28.55 26.09
N GLU A 322 0.54 -27.37 25.47
CA GLU A 322 -0.68 -26.61 25.16
C GLU A 322 -1.16 -26.74 23.71
N ILE A 323 -0.54 -27.61 22.91
CA ILE A 323 -0.76 -27.64 21.45
C ILE A 323 -2.22 -27.93 21.10
N ASN A 324 -2.88 -28.80 21.86
CA ASN A 324 -4.31 -29.09 21.68
C ASN A 324 -5.20 -27.87 21.96
N THR A 325 -4.86 -27.09 22.99
CA THR A 325 -5.54 -25.84 23.30
C THR A 325 -5.37 -24.85 22.15
N LEU A 326 -4.14 -24.70 21.64
CA LEU A 326 -3.84 -23.84 20.49
C LEU A 326 -4.63 -24.25 19.26
N TYR A 327 -4.60 -25.52 18.87
CA TYR A 327 -5.36 -26.04 17.71
C TYR A 327 -6.87 -25.84 17.82
N SER A 328 -7.44 -25.91 19.03
CA SER A 328 -8.85 -25.60 19.23
C SER A 328 -9.16 -24.11 19.03
N CYS A 329 -8.24 -23.22 19.42
CA CYS A 329 -8.45 -21.77 19.43
C CYS A 329 -8.09 -21.10 18.09
N ILE A 330 -7.12 -21.62 17.32
CA ILE A 330 -6.76 -21.06 16.00
C ILE A 330 -7.88 -21.18 14.97
N ARG A 331 -8.96 -21.93 15.23
CA ARG A 331 -10.15 -21.93 14.37
C ARG A 331 -10.80 -20.54 14.28
N PHE A 332 -10.60 -19.68 15.29
CA PHE A 332 -11.05 -18.29 15.27
C PHE A 332 -10.03 -17.43 14.50
N PRO A 333 -10.40 -16.75 13.38
CA PRO A 333 -9.45 -16.02 12.55
C PRO A 333 -8.64 -14.95 13.30
N VAL A 334 -9.29 -14.23 14.23
CA VAL A 334 -8.62 -13.21 15.05
C VAL A 334 -7.54 -13.79 15.97
N VAL A 335 -7.72 -15.03 16.43
CA VAL A 335 -6.72 -15.73 17.23
C VAL A 335 -5.53 -16.11 16.35
N SER A 336 -5.78 -16.62 15.14
CA SER A 336 -4.72 -16.91 14.17
C SER A 336 -3.94 -15.67 13.77
N VAL A 337 -4.59 -14.52 13.58
CA VAL A 337 -3.89 -13.24 13.34
C VAL A 337 -2.97 -12.89 14.51
N GLY A 338 -3.43 -13.06 15.74
CA GLY A 338 -2.63 -12.85 16.94
C GLY A 338 -1.46 -13.83 17.05
N LEU A 339 -1.71 -15.11 16.80
CA LEU A 339 -0.68 -16.16 16.84
C LEU A 339 0.39 -15.95 15.77
N VAL A 340 0.01 -15.63 14.53
CA VAL A 340 0.96 -15.30 13.45
C VAL A 340 1.81 -14.10 13.85
N ARG A 341 1.21 -13.06 14.44
CA ARG A 341 1.96 -11.88 14.91
C ARG A 341 2.94 -12.24 16.03
N TRP A 342 2.53 -13.09 16.98
CA TRP A 342 3.41 -13.56 18.04
C TRP A 342 4.59 -14.36 17.47
N VAL A 343 4.32 -15.36 16.61
CA VAL A 343 5.37 -16.17 15.96
C VAL A 343 6.32 -15.28 15.18
N GLU A 344 5.80 -14.36 14.35
CA GLU A 344 6.58 -13.37 13.58
C GLU A 344 7.60 -12.65 14.48
N CYS A 345 7.16 -12.14 15.64
CA CYS A 345 8.06 -11.44 16.57
C CYS A 345 9.11 -12.36 17.21
N VAL A 346 8.75 -13.60 17.52
CA VAL A 346 9.64 -14.55 18.21
C VAL A 346 10.72 -15.07 17.25
N VAL A 347 10.34 -15.51 16.05
CA VAL A 347 11.27 -16.15 15.11
C VAL A 347 12.19 -15.15 14.40
N GLN A 348 11.79 -13.88 14.33
CA GLN A 348 12.63 -12.79 13.81
C GLN A 348 13.65 -12.28 14.84
N GLU A 349 13.61 -12.75 16.08
CA GLU A 349 14.64 -12.38 17.06
C GLU A 349 16.01 -12.94 16.60
N PRO A 350 17.07 -12.12 16.52
CA PRO A 350 18.37 -12.58 16.00
C PRO A 350 19.00 -13.75 16.78
N SER A 351 18.58 -13.95 18.03
CA SER A 351 19.04 -15.04 18.90
C SER A 351 18.25 -16.34 18.70
N PHE A 352 17.09 -16.31 18.04
CA PHE A 352 16.13 -17.40 18.04
C PHE A 352 16.73 -18.70 17.48
N PHE A 353 17.25 -18.67 16.27
CA PHE A 353 17.84 -19.87 15.64
C PHE A 353 19.16 -20.31 16.26
N LYS A 354 19.80 -19.46 17.08
CA LYS A 354 21.00 -19.83 17.85
C LYS A 354 20.64 -20.67 19.08
N LEU A 355 19.47 -20.40 19.67
CA LEU A 355 18.98 -21.04 20.88
C LEU A 355 18.05 -22.22 20.59
N CYS A 356 17.45 -22.26 19.39
CA CYS A 356 16.57 -23.34 18.99
C CYS A 356 17.36 -24.59 18.60
N THR A 357 17.18 -25.67 19.36
CA THR A 357 17.79 -26.98 19.09
C THR A 357 16.89 -27.91 18.28
N GLU A 358 15.65 -27.49 17.99
CA GLU A 358 14.67 -28.27 17.24
C GLU A 358 14.93 -28.17 15.74
N THR A 359 14.90 -29.30 15.03
CA THR A 359 15.00 -29.33 13.57
C THR A 359 13.84 -28.61 12.89
N THR A 360 12.65 -28.68 13.49
CA THR A 360 11.50 -27.87 13.09
C THR A 360 10.96 -27.17 14.32
N PRO A 361 11.24 -25.87 14.48
CA PRO A 361 10.75 -25.11 15.62
C PRO A 361 9.23 -25.19 15.73
N THR A 362 8.73 -25.53 16.91
CA THR A 362 7.28 -25.65 17.17
C THR A 362 6.49 -24.41 16.73
N HIS A 363 7.11 -23.22 16.86
CA HIS A 363 6.55 -21.95 16.39
C HIS A 363 6.19 -21.94 14.89
N LEU A 364 7.05 -22.50 14.03
CA LEU A 364 6.81 -22.58 12.60
C LEU A 364 5.84 -23.71 12.25
N ALA A 365 5.87 -24.83 12.97
CA ALA A 365 4.89 -25.91 12.81
C ALA A 365 3.45 -25.44 13.15
N LEU A 366 3.29 -24.50 14.09
CA LEU A 366 1.98 -23.89 14.36
C LEU A 366 1.46 -23.08 13.15
N LEU A 367 2.35 -22.47 12.35
CA LEU A 367 1.95 -21.76 11.14
C LEU A 367 1.39 -22.72 10.08
N ASP A 368 1.89 -23.95 10.00
CA ASP A 368 1.38 -24.95 9.06
C ASP A 368 -0.09 -25.29 9.30
N GLU A 369 -0.50 -25.36 10.57
CA GLU A 369 -1.89 -25.57 10.93
C GLU A 369 -2.73 -24.31 10.64
N VAL A 370 -2.21 -23.11 10.91
CA VAL A 370 -2.89 -21.86 10.55
C VAL A 370 -3.13 -21.76 9.04
N VAL A 371 -2.14 -22.12 8.24
CA VAL A 371 -2.20 -22.16 6.77
C VAL A 371 -3.28 -23.14 6.29
N SER A 372 -3.44 -24.27 6.98
CA SER A 372 -4.45 -25.28 6.64
C SER A 372 -5.89 -24.80 6.87
N ILE A 373 -6.09 -23.82 7.76
CA ILE A 373 -7.44 -23.33 8.15
C ILE A 373 -7.75 -21.97 7.50
N HIS A 374 -6.77 -21.08 7.32
CA HIS A 374 -6.99 -19.66 6.99
C HIS A 374 -6.28 -19.20 5.71
N PRO A 375 -6.92 -19.32 4.53
CA PRO A 375 -6.36 -18.86 3.26
C PRO A 375 -5.97 -17.38 3.23
N LEU A 376 -6.70 -16.52 3.93
CA LEU A 376 -6.43 -15.08 3.97
C LEU A 376 -5.12 -14.71 4.69
N LEU A 377 -4.50 -15.65 5.40
CA LEU A 377 -3.21 -15.45 6.08
C LEU A 377 -2.01 -15.96 5.27
N HIS A 378 -2.24 -16.66 4.15
CA HIS A 378 -1.18 -17.28 3.36
C HIS A 378 -0.10 -16.29 2.93
N ASN A 379 -0.48 -15.15 2.34
CA ASN A 379 0.49 -14.14 1.91
C ASN A 379 1.29 -13.55 3.06
N ARG A 380 0.68 -13.38 4.25
CA ARG A 380 1.39 -12.86 5.43
C ARG A 380 2.43 -13.87 5.92
N ILE A 381 2.07 -15.15 5.95
CA ILE A 381 2.97 -16.23 6.37
C ILE A 381 4.07 -16.44 5.34
N LEU A 382 3.76 -16.40 4.04
CA LEU A 382 4.75 -16.47 2.97
C LEU A 382 5.78 -15.33 3.10
N ASN A 383 5.34 -14.10 3.32
CA ASN A 383 6.26 -12.96 3.51
C ASN A 383 7.19 -13.16 4.72
N LEU A 384 6.69 -13.74 5.81
CA LEU A 384 7.54 -14.10 6.95
C LEU A 384 8.58 -15.16 6.55
N LEU A 385 8.17 -16.23 5.87
CA LEU A 385 9.09 -17.29 5.43
C LEU A 385 10.16 -16.75 4.47
N ILE A 386 9.79 -15.86 3.54
CA ILE A 386 10.72 -15.17 2.63
C ILE A 386 11.74 -14.36 3.44
N GLN A 387 11.27 -13.53 4.38
CA GLN A 387 12.17 -12.73 5.23
C GLN A 387 13.14 -13.59 6.04
N LEU A 388 12.69 -14.74 6.54
CA LEU A 388 13.56 -15.68 7.26
C LEU A 388 14.55 -16.39 6.32
N PHE A 389 14.11 -16.76 5.13
CA PHE A 389 14.94 -17.44 4.13
C PHE A 389 16.07 -16.54 3.61
N GLU A 390 15.77 -15.26 3.40
CA GLU A 390 16.71 -14.22 2.95
C GLU A 390 17.54 -13.63 4.10
N SER A 391 17.25 -13.98 5.36
CA SER A 391 17.99 -13.45 6.50
C SER A 391 19.42 -13.99 6.55
N GLU A 392 20.39 -13.09 6.81
CA GLU A 392 21.78 -13.48 7.02
C GLU A 392 21.96 -14.07 8.43
N GLN A 393 22.37 -15.34 8.49
CA GLN A 393 22.63 -16.06 9.74
C GLN A 393 24.12 -16.37 9.90
N SER A 394 24.96 -15.32 9.88
CA SER A 394 26.43 -15.42 9.88
C SER A 394 27.03 -16.22 11.04
N ASP A 395 26.31 -16.27 12.16
CA ASP A 395 26.80 -16.90 13.40
C ASP A 395 26.51 -18.41 13.44
N LEU A 396 25.71 -18.94 12.51
CA LEU A 396 25.41 -20.37 12.40
C LEU A 396 26.43 -21.05 11.47
N GLU A 397 26.75 -22.31 11.75
CA GLU A 397 27.57 -23.13 10.84
C GLU A 397 26.87 -23.30 9.49
N ILE A 398 27.65 -23.34 8.39
CA ILE A 398 27.14 -23.40 7.01
C ILE A 398 26.13 -24.56 6.82
N LEU A 399 26.42 -25.73 7.41
CA LEU A 399 25.52 -26.88 7.33
C LEU A 399 24.16 -26.60 8.01
N VAL A 400 24.17 -25.95 9.18
CA VAL A 400 22.95 -25.58 9.92
C VAL A 400 22.16 -24.53 9.15
N GLN A 401 22.83 -23.57 8.49
CA GLN A 401 22.15 -22.60 7.61
C GLN A 401 21.44 -23.29 6.44
N LEU A 402 22.08 -24.30 5.83
CA LEU A 402 21.49 -25.06 4.74
C LEU A 402 20.28 -25.88 5.20
N GLU A 403 20.37 -26.55 6.36
CA GLU A 403 19.25 -27.28 6.97
C GLU A 403 18.08 -26.36 7.34
N LEU A 404 18.38 -25.17 7.89
CA LEU A 404 17.38 -24.15 8.17
C LEU A 404 16.64 -23.72 6.89
N ARG A 405 17.37 -23.45 5.81
CA ARG A 405 16.78 -23.06 4.52
C ARG A 405 15.92 -24.18 3.93
N LYS A 406 16.34 -25.45 4.02
CA LYS A 406 15.50 -26.59 3.62
C LYS A 406 14.22 -26.69 4.45
N MET A 407 14.33 -26.54 5.77
CA MET A 407 13.16 -26.54 6.65
C MET A 407 12.18 -25.41 6.28
N LEU A 408 12.67 -24.20 5.95
CA LEU A 408 11.81 -23.11 5.49
C LEU A 408 11.16 -23.42 4.15
N LEU A 409 11.87 -24.06 3.22
CA LEU A 409 11.30 -24.54 1.96
C LEU A 409 10.19 -25.58 2.20
N ASP A 410 10.33 -26.48 3.17
CA ASP A 410 9.26 -27.43 3.51
C ASP A 410 7.98 -26.70 3.95
N ARG A 411 8.11 -25.59 4.71
CA ARG A 411 6.96 -24.76 5.09
C ARG A 411 6.35 -24.05 3.87
N MET A 412 7.17 -23.63 2.91
CA MET A 412 6.69 -23.09 1.62
C MET A 412 5.98 -24.16 0.79
N VAL A 413 6.46 -25.40 0.78
CA VAL A 413 5.80 -26.56 0.14
C VAL A 413 4.47 -26.87 0.83
N ASN A 414 4.38 -26.76 2.16
CA ASN A 414 3.11 -26.87 2.86
C ASN A 414 2.13 -25.75 2.43
N LEU A 415 2.55 -24.48 2.38
CA LEU A 415 1.75 -23.38 1.83
C LEU A 415 1.27 -23.65 0.40
N PHE A 416 2.17 -24.13 -0.45
CA PHE A 416 1.89 -24.52 -1.82
C PHE A 416 0.77 -25.59 -1.86
N SER A 417 0.88 -26.63 -1.03
CA SER A 417 -0.11 -27.72 -0.95
C SER A 417 -1.49 -27.26 -0.49
N ARG A 418 -1.59 -26.11 0.20
CA ARG A 418 -2.84 -25.51 0.69
C ARG A 418 -3.42 -24.45 -0.24
N GLY A 419 -2.89 -24.28 -1.44
CA GLY A 419 -3.44 -23.42 -2.49
C GLY A 419 -2.70 -22.09 -2.70
N CYS A 420 -1.64 -21.80 -1.93
CA CYS A 420 -0.78 -20.63 -2.16
C CYS A 420 0.28 -20.93 -3.23
N VAL A 421 -0.13 -21.50 -4.35
CA VAL A 421 0.77 -22.04 -5.39
C VAL A 421 1.52 -20.91 -6.11
N ILE A 422 0.77 -19.97 -6.70
CA ILE A 422 1.34 -18.94 -7.57
C ILE A 422 2.30 -18.00 -6.84
N PRO A 423 1.98 -17.46 -5.65
CA PRO A 423 2.91 -16.59 -4.93
C PRO A 423 4.21 -17.30 -4.54
N VAL A 424 4.13 -18.56 -4.08
CA VAL A 424 5.32 -19.38 -3.76
C VAL A 424 6.16 -19.61 -5.01
N MET A 425 5.53 -20.01 -6.12
CA MET A 425 6.25 -20.27 -7.38
C MET A 425 6.94 -19.03 -7.94
N LYS A 426 6.31 -17.86 -7.86
CA LYS A 426 6.92 -16.59 -8.29
C LYS A 426 8.16 -16.27 -7.47
N TYR A 427 8.09 -16.47 -6.14
CA TYR A 427 9.24 -16.27 -5.28
C TYR A 427 10.41 -17.21 -5.63
N ILE A 428 10.16 -18.51 -5.74
CA ILE A 428 11.20 -19.50 -6.09
C ILE A 428 11.81 -19.22 -7.46
N LYS A 429 11.00 -18.79 -8.44
CA LYS A 429 11.50 -18.35 -9.74
C LYS A 429 12.45 -17.16 -9.60
N THR A 430 12.09 -16.15 -8.81
CA THR A 430 12.96 -15.00 -8.52
C THR A 430 14.27 -15.43 -7.84
N CYS A 431 14.25 -16.41 -6.93
CA CYS A 431 15.47 -16.97 -6.35
C CYS A 431 16.36 -17.71 -7.36
N CYS A 432 15.78 -18.29 -8.41
CA CYS A 432 16.55 -18.92 -9.49
C CYS A 432 17.16 -17.88 -10.46
N GLU A 433 16.53 -16.71 -10.60
CA GLU A 433 16.98 -15.62 -11.48
C GLU A 433 18.05 -14.74 -10.80
N LYS A 434 18.01 -14.64 -9.47
CA LYS A 434 19.06 -14.02 -8.66
C LYS A 434 20.11 -15.09 -8.38
N ASP A 435 21.32 -14.95 -8.91
CA ASP A 435 22.43 -15.90 -8.68
C ASP A 435 22.95 -15.93 -7.20
N ASP A 436 22.12 -15.55 -6.22
CA ASP A 436 22.44 -15.49 -4.79
C ASP A 436 21.98 -16.73 -4.01
N THR A 437 21.14 -17.57 -4.60
CA THR A 437 20.55 -18.75 -3.95
C THR A 437 21.20 -20.04 -4.47
N ASP A 438 21.59 -20.93 -3.55
CA ASP A 438 22.20 -22.21 -3.92
C ASP A 438 21.21 -23.07 -4.74
N ILE A 439 21.63 -23.48 -5.94
CA ILE A 439 20.89 -24.35 -6.86
C ILE A 439 20.45 -25.65 -6.17
N SER A 440 21.22 -26.14 -5.18
CA SER A 440 20.86 -27.33 -4.40
C SER A 440 19.54 -27.18 -3.61
N LEU A 441 19.22 -25.95 -3.17
CA LEU A 441 17.97 -25.62 -2.48
C LEU A 441 16.79 -25.55 -3.47
N ILE A 442 17.00 -24.98 -4.65
CA ILE A 442 15.99 -24.95 -5.71
C ILE A 442 15.68 -26.39 -6.17
N ARG A 443 16.71 -27.23 -6.36
CA ARG A 443 16.56 -28.66 -6.66
C ARG A 443 15.76 -29.38 -5.58
N TYR A 444 16.06 -29.11 -4.30
CA TYR A 444 15.32 -29.67 -3.18
C TYR A 444 13.83 -29.31 -3.28
N PHE A 445 13.50 -28.02 -3.44
CA PHE A 445 12.12 -27.58 -3.59
C PHE A 445 11.41 -28.24 -4.79
N VAL A 446 12.04 -28.29 -5.96
CA VAL A 446 11.47 -28.91 -7.17
C VAL A 446 11.16 -30.40 -6.94
N ARG A 447 12.06 -31.13 -6.26
CA ARG A 447 11.81 -32.53 -5.92
C ARG A 447 10.60 -32.68 -5.00
N GLU A 448 10.55 -31.94 -3.90
CA GLU A 448 9.43 -32.03 -2.94
C GLU A 448 8.08 -31.67 -3.62
N VAL A 449 8.07 -30.67 -4.52
CA VAL A 449 6.88 -30.32 -5.29
C VAL A 449 6.47 -31.44 -6.24
N LEU A 450 7.41 -32.02 -6.99
CA LEU A 450 7.13 -33.13 -7.92
C LEU A 450 6.53 -34.35 -7.20
N GLU A 451 6.91 -34.60 -5.94
CA GLU A 451 6.38 -35.70 -5.14
C GLU A 451 4.91 -35.50 -4.70
N ILE A 452 4.41 -34.26 -4.64
CA ILE A 452 3.07 -33.95 -4.11
C ILE A 452 2.06 -33.48 -5.16
N ILE A 453 2.48 -33.24 -6.40
CA ILE A 453 1.59 -32.77 -7.48
C ILE A 453 1.14 -33.89 -8.41
N ALA A 454 -0.03 -33.71 -9.01
CA ALA A 454 -0.57 -34.60 -10.03
C ALA A 454 -1.41 -33.80 -11.05
N PRO A 455 -1.58 -34.28 -12.30
CA PRO A 455 -2.43 -33.63 -13.29
C PRO A 455 -3.92 -33.63 -12.88
N PRO A 456 -4.75 -32.72 -13.43
CA PRO A 456 -4.44 -31.73 -14.46
C PRO A 456 -3.74 -30.47 -13.92
N TYR A 457 -2.77 -29.95 -14.69
CA TYR A 457 -2.02 -28.74 -14.34
C TYR A 457 -2.63 -27.49 -15.00
N THR A 458 -2.67 -26.38 -14.26
CA THR A 458 -3.10 -25.09 -14.81
C THR A 458 -2.00 -24.47 -15.68
N PRO A 459 -2.33 -23.72 -16.74
CA PRO A 459 -1.34 -23.10 -17.62
C PRO A 459 -0.44 -22.10 -16.87
N GLU A 460 -0.99 -21.38 -15.89
CA GLU A 460 -0.22 -20.44 -15.06
C GLU A 460 0.84 -21.16 -14.21
N PHE A 461 0.51 -22.33 -13.66
CA PHE A 461 1.48 -23.15 -12.93
C PHE A 461 2.55 -23.71 -13.87
N ILE A 462 2.17 -24.26 -15.02
CA ILE A 462 3.11 -24.79 -16.02
C ILE A 462 4.10 -23.70 -16.44
N GLN A 463 3.63 -22.49 -16.73
CA GLN A 463 4.47 -21.37 -17.15
C GLN A 463 5.55 -20.99 -16.12
N LEU A 464 5.26 -21.18 -14.83
CA LEU A 464 6.18 -20.88 -13.74
C LEU A 464 7.10 -22.06 -13.39
N PHE A 465 6.59 -23.30 -13.43
CA PHE A 465 7.30 -24.48 -12.95
C PHE A 465 8.11 -25.19 -14.04
N LEU A 466 7.62 -25.26 -15.27
CA LEU A 466 8.30 -25.94 -16.38
C LEU A 466 9.74 -25.45 -16.61
N PRO A 467 10.04 -24.14 -16.61
CA PRO A 467 11.42 -23.66 -16.78
C PRO A 467 12.38 -24.15 -15.69
N LEU A 468 11.89 -24.35 -14.46
CA LEU A 468 12.70 -24.88 -13.35
C LEU A 468 12.98 -26.38 -13.53
N VAL A 469 12.00 -27.12 -14.07
CA VAL A 469 12.11 -28.56 -14.31
C VAL A 469 12.99 -28.88 -15.53
N GLU A 470 12.94 -28.04 -16.57
CA GLU A 470 13.76 -28.19 -17.78
C GLU A 470 15.24 -27.82 -17.55
N ASN A 471 15.55 -27.04 -16.52
CA ASN A 471 16.92 -26.66 -16.20
C ASN A 471 17.73 -27.88 -15.71
N GLU A 472 18.74 -28.29 -16.49
CA GLU A 472 19.59 -29.44 -16.20
C GLU A 472 20.43 -29.29 -14.93
N GLU A 473 20.81 -28.06 -14.56
CA GLU A 473 21.55 -27.81 -13.30
C GLU A 473 20.68 -28.11 -12.09
N ILE A 474 19.36 -27.91 -12.22
CA ILE A 474 18.39 -28.19 -11.16
C ILE A 474 18.03 -29.68 -11.18
N THR A 475 17.54 -30.23 -12.29
CA THR A 475 16.93 -31.58 -12.30
C THR A 475 17.83 -32.70 -12.81
N GLY A 476 19.02 -32.40 -13.35
CA GLY A 476 19.91 -33.41 -13.95
C GLY A 476 20.30 -34.55 -13.00
N GLN A 477 20.50 -34.24 -11.71
CA GLN A 477 20.80 -35.25 -10.69
C GLN A 477 19.55 -36.01 -10.18
N LEU A 478 18.34 -35.48 -10.40
CA LEU A 478 17.09 -36.13 -9.99
C LEU A 478 16.72 -37.27 -10.94
N ARG A 479 16.99 -37.10 -12.24
CA ARG A 479 16.73 -38.10 -13.30
C ARG A 479 17.51 -39.41 -13.15
N MET A 480 18.61 -39.39 -12.38
CA MET A 480 19.52 -40.54 -12.24
C MET A 480 19.26 -41.40 -10.98
N ASN A 481 18.45 -40.90 -10.03
CA ASN A 481 18.40 -41.42 -8.66
C ASN A 481 17.08 -42.13 -8.27
N THR A 482 16.09 -42.25 -9.14
CA THR A 482 14.77 -42.80 -8.78
C THR A 482 14.26 -43.81 -9.82
N ASP A 483 13.71 -44.94 -9.35
CA ASP A 483 13.06 -45.95 -10.20
C ASP A 483 11.79 -45.40 -10.93
N ASN A 484 11.31 -44.22 -10.53
CA ASN A 484 10.27 -43.43 -11.19
C ASN A 484 10.82 -42.02 -11.49
N ASP A 485 11.11 -41.73 -12.76
CA ASP A 485 11.57 -40.40 -13.18
C ASP A 485 10.41 -39.39 -13.18
N LEU A 486 10.13 -38.81 -12.00
CA LEU A 486 9.08 -37.82 -11.80
C LEU A 486 9.24 -36.59 -12.71
N VAL A 487 10.47 -36.28 -13.14
CA VAL A 487 10.75 -35.18 -14.06
C VAL A 487 10.26 -35.53 -15.47
N ALA A 488 10.59 -36.74 -15.94
CA ALA A 488 10.09 -37.24 -17.23
C ALA A 488 8.56 -37.39 -17.23
N ASP A 489 7.97 -37.88 -16.14
CA ASP A 489 6.53 -38.00 -16.00
C ASP A 489 5.83 -36.63 -16.10
N PHE A 490 6.33 -35.62 -15.38
CA PHE A 490 5.78 -34.27 -15.44
C PHE A 490 5.85 -33.66 -16.86
N ILE A 491 7.01 -33.74 -17.52
CA ILE A 491 7.19 -33.25 -18.90
C ILE A 491 6.29 -34.02 -19.87
N GLY A 492 6.21 -35.34 -19.74
CA GLY A 492 5.37 -36.20 -20.55
C GLY A 492 3.88 -35.84 -20.46
N GLN A 493 3.38 -35.60 -19.24
CA GLN A 493 1.99 -35.20 -19.01
C GLN A 493 1.65 -33.82 -19.62
N ILE A 494 2.59 -32.88 -19.60
CA ILE A 494 2.41 -31.57 -20.27
C ILE A 494 2.33 -31.75 -21.79
N LEU A 495 3.23 -32.54 -22.37
CA LEU A 495 3.24 -32.81 -23.81
C LEU A 495 1.94 -33.49 -24.26
N ILE A 496 1.44 -34.48 -23.51
CA ILE A 496 0.14 -35.11 -23.78
C ILE A 496 -1.00 -34.10 -23.73
N SER A 497 -1.01 -33.24 -22.70
CA SER A 497 -2.04 -32.21 -22.53
C SER A 497 -2.05 -31.20 -23.70
N LEU A 498 -0.87 -30.79 -24.18
CA LEU A 498 -0.73 -29.95 -25.37
C LEU A 498 -1.20 -30.68 -26.63
N TYR A 499 -0.80 -31.94 -26.83
CA TYR A 499 -1.17 -32.71 -28.03
C TYR A 499 -2.68 -32.96 -28.13
N CYS A 500 -3.33 -33.25 -27.00
CA CYS A 500 -4.78 -33.41 -26.93
C CYS A 500 -5.53 -32.09 -27.21
N TYR A 501 -4.96 -30.93 -26.86
CA TYR A 501 -5.55 -29.62 -27.14
C TYR A 501 -5.48 -29.24 -28.63
N TYR A 502 -4.45 -29.67 -29.36
CA TYR A 502 -4.30 -29.44 -30.81
C TYR A 502 -4.96 -30.51 -31.70
N SER A 503 -5.47 -31.59 -31.12
CA SER A 503 -6.13 -32.69 -31.85
C SER A 503 -7.66 -32.59 -31.91
N TYR A 504 -8.23 -31.48 -31.41
CA TYR A 504 -9.62 -31.04 -31.56
C TYR A 504 -9.64 -29.68 -32.26
#